data_AF-A0A9J7M1T4-F1
#
_entry.id   AF-A0A9J7M1T4-F1
#
_cell.length_a   1.000
_cell.length_b   1.000
_cell.length_c   1.000
_cell.angle_alpha   90.00
_cell.angle_beta   90.00
_cell.angle_gamma   90.00
#
_symmetry.space_group_name_H-M   'P 1'
#
loop_
_entity.id
_entity.type
_entity.pdbx_description
1 polymer ?
#
loop_
_entity_poly.entity_id
_entity_poly.type
_entity_poly.pdbx_seq_one_letter_code
_entity_poly.pdbx_strand_id
1 'polypeptide(L)'
;MAPFLLLFVALATASPMKRQMTGGLDADMDGMVSYAEVSAVMSLHEALVALDSDGDGFIYLPQIVELWGSADKFYELNTDGDDYLTFREIENGMSLQDFFNEFDSNDDGMLDAIEAYQVNFIYDIWYNNAVADNPLDSNGDGKISRMEILSHMTYDEVLKALDVDGNRELTAVELNVLMGVGTTQFIADQDSNNDGVVDFQEAYLNRMNLRRIFNRLDLDDSNYLENGEGSGFYVVWDAIVMMGGGTNPNGN
;
A
#
# COMPACT_ATOMS: atom_id res chain seq x y z
N MET A 1 -50.87 -35.05 -45.08
CA MET A 1 -49.92 -33.92 -44.98
C MET A 1 -49.35 -33.94 -43.58
N ALA A 2 -48.10 -34.38 -43.43
CA ALA A 2 -47.42 -34.48 -42.14
C ALA A 2 -46.65 -33.17 -41.89
N PRO A 3 -46.71 -32.56 -40.70
CA PRO A 3 -45.87 -31.42 -40.39
C PRO A 3 -44.48 -31.90 -39.98
N PHE A 4 -43.46 -31.30 -40.59
CA PHE A 4 -42.05 -31.42 -40.17
C PHE A 4 -41.84 -30.63 -38.87
N LEU A 5 -41.35 -31.31 -37.84
CA LEU A 5 -40.80 -30.69 -36.62
C LEU A 5 -39.33 -30.34 -36.87
N LEU A 6 -39.03 -29.04 -36.95
CA LEU A 6 -37.66 -28.52 -36.94
C LEU A 6 -37.13 -28.55 -35.50
N LEU A 7 -36.23 -29.49 -35.22
CA LEU A 7 -35.46 -29.56 -33.99
C LEU A 7 -34.28 -28.59 -34.10
N PHE A 8 -34.38 -27.41 -33.47
CA PHE A 8 -33.22 -26.55 -33.24
C PHE A 8 -32.49 -27.03 -31.99
N VAL A 9 -31.38 -27.73 -32.18
CA VAL A 9 -30.37 -27.93 -31.13
C VAL A 9 -29.58 -26.64 -31.04
N ALA A 10 -29.90 -25.81 -30.04
CA ALA A 10 -29.06 -24.68 -29.66
C ALA A 10 -27.84 -25.23 -28.91
N LEU A 11 -26.71 -25.35 -29.62
CA LEU A 11 -25.41 -25.56 -29.02
C LEU A 11 -25.02 -24.23 -28.36
N ALA A 12 -25.25 -24.10 -27.06
CA ALA A 12 -24.75 -22.97 -26.29
C ALA A 12 -23.23 -23.11 -26.20
N THR A 13 -22.51 -22.47 -27.12
CA THR A 13 -21.08 -22.21 -26.97
C THR A 13 -20.96 -21.22 -25.81
N ALA A 14 -20.65 -21.74 -24.62
CA ALA A 14 -20.21 -20.89 -23.52
C ALA A 14 -18.91 -20.22 -23.97
N SER A 15 -19.02 -18.99 -24.47
CA SER A 15 -17.90 -18.06 -24.50
C SER A 15 -17.38 -17.95 -23.06
N PRO A 16 -16.06 -17.88 -22.82
CA PRO A 16 -15.57 -17.59 -21.49
C PRO A 16 -16.14 -16.23 -21.12
N MET A 17 -17.13 -16.21 -20.23
CA MET A 17 -17.50 -15.01 -19.53
C MET A 17 -16.23 -14.57 -18.82
N LYS A 18 -15.66 -13.43 -19.22
CA LYS A 18 -14.99 -12.57 -18.24
C LYS A 18 -15.99 -12.46 -17.09
N ARG A 19 -15.72 -13.16 -15.98
CA ARG A 19 -16.46 -12.94 -14.75
C ARG A 19 -16.29 -11.46 -14.47
N GLN A 20 -17.37 -10.71 -14.65
CA GLN A 20 -17.48 -9.39 -14.06
C GLN A 20 -17.66 -9.67 -12.56
N MET A 21 -16.55 -9.94 -11.88
CA MET A 21 -16.49 -9.99 -10.42
C MET A 21 -16.72 -8.56 -9.97
N THR A 22 -17.93 -8.29 -9.50
CA THR A 22 -18.29 -7.07 -8.77
C THR A 22 -18.07 -7.24 -7.27
N GLY A 23 -17.23 -8.19 -6.87
CA GLY A 23 -16.75 -8.40 -5.51
C GLY A 23 -15.23 -8.48 -5.60
N GLY A 24 -14.54 -7.82 -4.66
CA GLY A 24 -13.08 -7.79 -4.60
C GLY A 24 -12.49 -9.16 -4.28
N LEU A 25 -11.45 -9.18 -3.45
CA LEU A 25 -10.78 -10.42 -3.06
C LEU A 25 -11.71 -11.38 -2.28
N ASP A 26 -12.59 -10.85 -1.44
CA ASP A 26 -13.68 -11.58 -0.77
C ASP A 26 -14.82 -11.85 -1.79
N ALA A 27 -14.78 -13.03 -2.40
CA ALA A 27 -15.62 -13.40 -3.53
C ALA A 27 -16.98 -13.98 -3.09
N ASP A 28 -17.05 -14.55 -1.88
CA ASP A 28 -18.29 -15.10 -1.32
C ASP A 28 -19.00 -14.18 -0.32
N MET A 29 -18.38 -13.03 -0.01
CA MET A 29 -18.91 -11.93 0.81
C MET A 29 -19.17 -12.34 2.26
N ASP A 30 -18.35 -13.24 2.80
CA ASP A 30 -18.45 -13.66 4.20
C ASP A 30 -17.69 -12.73 5.16
N GLY A 31 -16.95 -11.75 4.62
CA GLY A 31 -16.19 -10.76 5.38
C GLY A 31 -14.78 -11.21 5.76
N MET A 32 -14.36 -12.39 5.29
CA MET A 32 -13.01 -12.92 5.43
C MET A 32 -12.41 -13.16 4.04
N VAL A 33 -11.09 -13.29 3.97
CA VAL A 33 -10.39 -13.67 2.73
C VAL A 33 -9.69 -15.01 2.93
N SER A 34 -10.04 -15.98 2.09
CA SER A 34 -9.42 -17.31 2.08
C SER A 34 -8.31 -17.43 1.05
N TYR A 35 -7.37 -18.35 1.26
CA TYR A 35 -6.36 -18.68 0.23
C TYR A 35 -7.00 -19.14 -1.09
N ALA A 36 -8.17 -19.80 -1.02
CA ALA A 36 -8.88 -20.26 -2.21
C ALA A 36 -9.33 -19.08 -3.09
N GLU A 37 -9.67 -17.95 -2.48
CA GLU A 37 -10.05 -16.74 -3.21
C GLU A 37 -8.83 -16.04 -3.80
N VAL A 38 -7.77 -15.87 -3.00
CA VAL A 38 -6.50 -15.28 -3.46
C VAL A 38 -5.92 -16.05 -4.64
N SER A 39 -5.74 -17.36 -4.49
CA SER A 39 -5.16 -18.22 -5.53
C SER A 39 -6.04 -18.38 -6.79
N ALA A 40 -7.32 -18.02 -6.71
CA ALA A 40 -8.21 -18.00 -7.86
C ALA A 40 -8.04 -16.75 -8.74
N VAL A 41 -7.47 -15.67 -8.19
CA VAL A 41 -7.39 -14.37 -8.88
C VAL A 41 -5.98 -13.84 -9.10
N MET A 42 -4.98 -14.32 -8.34
CA MET A 42 -3.59 -13.92 -8.50
C MET A 42 -2.61 -15.08 -8.24
N SER A 43 -1.43 -14.98 -8.84
CA SER A 43 -0.24 -15.78 -8.56
C SER A 43 0.76 -14.98 -7.72
N LEU A 44 1.77 -15.66 -7.15
CA LEU A 44 2.85 -14.99 -6.42
C LEU A 44 3.56 -13.95 -7.29
N HIS A 45 3.85 -14.30 -8.55
CA HIS A 45 4.49 -13.37 -9.49
C HIS A 45 3.69 -12.08 -9.67
N GLU A 46 2.38 -12.20 -9.82
CA GLU A 46 1.48 -11.06 -10.00
C GLU A 46 1.40 -10.17 -8.75
N ALA A 47 1.43 -10.79 -7.56
CA ALA A 47 1.56 -10.06 -6.30
C ALA A 47 2.88 -9.29 -6.20
N LEU A 48 4.00 -9.89 -6.63
CA LEU A 48 5.31 -9.23 -6.63
C LEU A 48 5.36 -8.06 -7.61
N VAL A 49 4.78 -8.21 -8.80
CA VAL A 49 4.66 -7.10 -9.76
C VAL A 49 3.84 -5.95 -9.18
N ALA A 50 2.79 -6.23 -8.42
CA ALA A 50 2.00 -5.19 -7.75
C ALA A 50 2.77 -4.48 -6.61
N LEU A 51 3.69 -5.20 -5.94
CA LEU A 51 4.54 -4.63 -4.89
C LEU A 51 5.73 -3.82 -5.43
N ASP A 52 6.21 -4.14 -6.63
CA ASP A 52 7.27 -3.44 -7.37
C ASP A 52 6.72 -2.17 -8.04
N SER A 53 6.35 -1.19 -7.23
CA SER A 53 5.65 0.03 -7.68
C SER A 53 6.51 0.94 -8.57
N ASP A 54 7.83 0.94 -8.40
CA ASP A 54 8.78 1.69 -9.24
C ASP A 54 9.28 0.89 -10.45
N GLY A 55 8.97 -0.40 -10.52
CA GLY A 55 9.19 -1.26 -11.68
C GLY A 55 10.67 -1.56 -11.93
N ASP A 56 11.48 -1.51 -10.88
CA ASP A 56 12.92 -1.77 -10.96
C ASP A 56 13.25 -3.27 -10.82
N GLY A 57 12.25 -4.08 -10.42
CA GLY A 57 12.35 -5.52 -10.27
C GLY A 57 12.92 -5.98 -8.93
N PHE A 58 13.02 -5.07 -7.95
CA PHE A 58 13.62 -5.32 -6.64
C PHE A 58 12.66 -5.01 -5.50
N ILE A 59 12.74 -5.81 -4.43
CA ILE A 59 12.02 -5.55 -3.17
C ILE A 59 13.03 -5.36 -2.05
N TYR A 60 13.07 -4.18 -1.45
CA TYR A 60 14.04 -3.78 -0.43
C TYR A 60 13.58 -4.15 0.98
N LEU A 61 14.55 -4.28 1.90
CA LEU A 61 14.30 -4.61 3.30
C LEU A 61 13.20 -3.74 3.97
N PRO A 62 13.15 -2.40 3.79
CA PRO A 62 12.09 -1.60 4.38
C PRO A 62 10.69 -1.97 3.88
N GLN A 63 10.55 -2.36 2.60
CA GLN A 63 9.27 -2.80 2.03
C GLN A 63 8.82 -4.14 2.64
N ILE A 64 9.75 -5.08 2.86
CA ILE A 64 9.43 -6.35 3.54
C ILE A 64 9.01 -6.14 5.00
N VAL A 65 9.75 -5.31 5.74
CA VAL A 65 9.40 -4.96 7.13
C VAL A 65 8.04 -4.29 7.20
N GLU A 66 7.65 -3.55 6.17
CA GLU A 66 6.31 -3.00 6.11
C GLU A 66 5.25 -4.05 5.79
N LEU A 67 5.53 -4.90 4.80
CA LEU A 67 4.58 -5.89 4.33
C LEU A 67 4.19 -6.87 5.43
N TRP A 68 5.17 -7.37 6.20
CA TRP A 68 4.97 -8.43 7.21
C TRP A 68 5.32 -8.02 8.64
N GLY A 69 5.66 -6.75 8.87
CA GLY A 69 6.02 -6.26 10.20
C GLY A 69 7.38 -6.71 10.73
N SER A 70 8.12 -7.57 10.01
CA SER A 70 9.42 -8.12 10.39
C SER A 70 10.41 -8.19 9.21
N ALA A 71 11.70 -8.17 9.53
CA ALA A 71 12.80 -8.35 8.59
C ALA A 71 13.13 -9.82 8.30
N ASP A 72 12.57 -10.76 9.06
CA ASP A 72 13.00 -12.16 9.06
C ASP A 72 12.91 -12.79 7.66
N LYS A 73 11.80 -12.54 6.95
CA LYS A 73 11.60 -13.04 5.58
C LYS A 73 12.58 -12.45 4.57
N PHE A 74 13.02 -11.21 4.76
CA PHE A 74 14.05 -10.63 3.89
C PHE A 74 15.33 -11.45 3.98
N TYR A 75 15.80 -11.72 5.20
CA TYR A 75 17.03 -12.50 5.40
C TYR A 75 16.87 -13.98 5.05
N GLU A 76 15.66 -14.54 5.17
CA GLU A 76 15.37 -15.91 4.74
C GLU A 76 15.45 -16.08 3.22
N LEU A 77 14.93 -15.10 2.47
CA LEU A 77 14.83 -15.17 1.01
C LEU A 77 16.06 -14.63 0.29
N ASN A 78 16.84 -13.75 0.91
CA ASN A 78 18.04 -13.14 0.32
C ASN A 78 19.19 -14.14 0.29
N THR A 79 19.37 -14.80 -0.85
CA THR A 79 20.28 -15.95 -0.97
C THR A 79 21.70 -15.56 -1.36
N ASP A 80 21.90 -14.42 -2.01
CA ASP A 80 23.20 -13.93 -2.43
C ASP A 80 23.79 -12.84 -1.51
N GLY A 81 22.99 -12.34 -0.57
CA GLY A 81 23.39 -11.46 0.53
C GLY A 81 23.53 -9.99 0.13
N ASP A 82 22.86 -9.56 -0.93
CA ASP A 82 22.82 -8.14 -1.32
C ASP A 82 21.78 -7.33 -0.51
N ASP A 83 21.46 -6.11 -0.94
CA ASP A 83 20.59 -5.18 -0.20
C ASP A 83 19.13 -5.18 -0.68
N TYR A 84 18.75 -6.10 -1.57
CA TYR A 84 17.39 -6.27 -2.07
C TYR A 84 16.99 -7.75 -2.18
N LEU A 85 15.77 -8.00 -2.63
CA LEU A 85 15.29 -9.29 -3.09
C LEU A 85 14.92 -9.18 -4.55
N THR A 86 15.36 -10.14 -5.35
CA THR A 86 14.82 -10.32 -6.70
C THR A 86 13.54 -11.16 -6.66
N PHE A 87 12.67 -11.01 -7.66
CA PHE A 87 11.48 -11.88 -7.76
C PHE A 87 11.85 -13.37 -7.79
N ARG A 88 12.99 -13.71 -8.40
CA ARG A 88 13.49 -15.07 -8.47
C ARG A 88 13.82 -15.63 -7.08
N GLU A 89 14.40 -14.83 -6.20
CA GLU A 89 14.72 -15.27 -4.85
C GLU A 89 13.46 -15.56 -4.05
N ILE A 90 12.48 -14.65 -4.13
CA ILE A 90 11.18 -14.83 -3.49
C ILE A 90 10.46 -16.06 -4.04
N GLU A 91 10.32 -16.18 -5.35
CA GLU A 91 9.64 -17.32 -6.00
C GLU A 91 10.31 -18.68 -5.79
N ASN A 92 11.63 -18.70 -5.53
CA ASN A 92 12.34 -19.93 -5.18
C ASN A 92 12.25 -20.27 -3.69
N GLY A 93 12.09 -19.26 -2.84
CA GLY A 93 12.07 -19.41 -1.39
C GLY A 93 10.65 -19.60 -0.82
N MET A 94 9.61 -19.17 -1.54
CA MET A 94 8.23 -19.25 -1.05
C MET A 94 7.20 -19.47 -2.16
N SER A 95 6.06 -20.03 -1.79
CA SER A 95 4.87 -20.14 -2.63
C SER A 95 3.85 -19.02 -2.34
N LEU A 96 2.81 -18.91 -3.17
CA LEU A 96 1.69 -18.00 -2.87
C LEU A 96 0.99 -18.36 -1.55
N GLN A 97 0.92 -19.65 -1.20
CA GLN A 97 0.36 -20.07 0.08
C GLN A 97 1.21 -19.58 1.25
N ASP A 98 2.54 -19.70 1.14
CA ASP A 98 3.44 -19.18 2.17
C ASP A 98 3.27 -17.66 2.29
N PHE A 99 3.14 -16.96 1.16
CA PHE A 99 2.91 -15.50 1.11
C PHE A 99 1.61 -15.11 1.82
N PHE A 100 0.53 -15.84 1.56
CA PHE A 100 -0.75 -15.68 2.24
C PHE A 100 -0.62 -15.91 3.76
N ASN A 101 0.07 -16.98 4.17
CA ASN A 101 0.21 -17.33 5.57
C ASN A 101 1.01 -16.29 6.38
N GLU A 102 1.88 -15.50 5.76
CA GLU A 102 2.56 -14.41 6.47
C GLU A 102 1.60 -13.29 6.93
N PHE A 103 0.40 -13.19 6.36
CA PHE A 103 -0.64 -12.25 6.80
C PHE A 103 -1.60 -12.86 7.84
N ASP A 104 -1.78 -14.19 7.81
CA ASP A 104 -2.64 -14.94 8.73
C ASP A 104 -1.98 -15.02 10.12
N SER A 105 -2.10 -13.92 10.87
CA SER A 105 -1.38 -13.74 12.13
C SER A 105 -1.90 -14.64 13.25
N ASN A 106 -3.12 -15.16 13.09
CA ASN A 106 -3.79 -16.00 14.08
C ASN A 106 -3.77 -17.51 13.70
N ASP A 107 -3.22 -17.86 12.53
CA ASP A 107 -3.13 -19.20 11.94
C ASP A 107 -4.51 -19.91 11.81
N ASP A 108 -5.59 -19.18 11.57
CA ASP A 108 -6.93 -19.76 11.42
C ASP A 108 -7.29 -20.17 9.98
N GLY A 109 -6.41 -19.86 9.03
CA GLY A 109 -6.54 -20.19 7.61
C GLY A 109 -7.38 -19.18 6.80
N MET A 110 -7.80 -18.08 7.42
CA MET A 110 -8.51 -16.97 6.82
C MET A 110 -7.83 -15.66 7.21
N LEU A 111 -8.05 -14.61 6.43
CA LEU A 111 -7.62 -13.26 6.77
C LEU A 111 -8.86 -12.44 7.14
N ASP A 112 -8.88 -11.87 8.33
CA ASP A 112 -9.86 -10.84 8.67
C ASP A 112 -9.57 -9.51 7.95
N ALA A 113 -10.39 -8.47 8.19
CA ALA A 113 -10.20 -7.18 7.53
C ALA A 113 -8.84 -6.52 7.81
N ILE A 114 -8.23 -6.78 8.98
CA ILE A 114 -6.92 -6.25 9.37
C ILE A 114 -5.82 -7.05 8.68
N GLU A 115 -5.93 -8.38 8.70
CA GLU A 115 -4.95 -9.28 8.08
C GLU A 115 -4.98 -9.18 6.54
N ALA A 116 -6.17 -9.07 5.95
CA ALA A 116 -6.37 -9.00 4.51
C ALA A 116 -5.97 -7.65 3.91
N TYR A 117 -5.70 -6.64 4.73
CA TYR A 117 -5.41 -5.26 4.32
C TYR A 117 -4.38 -5.17 3.18
N GLN A 118 -3.20 -5.76 3.38
CA GLN A 118 -2.11 -5.71 2.39
C GLN A 118 -2.44 -6.53 1.14
N VAL A 119 -3.15 -7.66 1.30
CA VAL A 119 -3.49 -8.55 0.18
C VAL A 119 -4.57 -7.92 -0.72
N ASN A 120 -5.53 -7.21 -0.13
CA ASN A 120 -6.52 -6.43 -0.88
C ASN A 120 -5.85 -5.33 -1.72
N PHE A 121 -4.91 -4.59 -1.12
CA PHE A 121 -4.14 -3.58 -1.85
C PHE A 121 -3.42 -4.19 -3.07
N ILE A 122 -2.68 -5.29 -2.87
CA ILE A 122 -1.99 -6.02 -3.94
C ILE A 122 -2.96 -6.47 -5.03
N TYR A 123 -4.11 -7.04 -4.62
CA TYR A 123 -5.15 -7.48 -5.55
C TYR A 123 -5.64 -6.34 -6.42
N ASP A 124 -5.93 -5.18 -5.85
CA ASP A 124 -6.51 -4.08 -6.59
C ASP A 124 -5.52 -3.46 -7.58
N ILE A 125 -4.25 -3.29 -7.17
CA ILE A 125 -3.18 -2.82 -8.07
C ILE A 125 -3.07 -3.75 -9.28
N TRP A 126 -3.04 -5.06 -9.06
CA TRP A 126 -2.94 -6.05 -10.13
C TRP A 126 -4.19 -6.12 -11.02
N TYR A 127 -5.36 -6.32 -10.41
CA TYR A 127 -6.58 -6.70 -11.14
C TYR A 127 -7.28 -5.51 -11.77
N ASN A 128 -7.33 -4.38 -11.07
CA ASN A 128 -8.08 -3.23 -11.55
C ASN A 128 -7.29 -2.41 -12.58
N ASN A 129 -5.99 -2.71 -12.80
CA ASN A 129 -5.04 -1.76 -13.43
C ASN A 129 -5.37 -0.36 -12.93
N ALA A 130 -5.55 -0.24 -11.61
CA ALA A 130 -5.96 0.99 -11.01
C ALA A 130 -4.77 1.94 -11.19
N VAL A 131 -4.83 2.64 -12.31
CA VAL A 131 -4.10 3.85 -12.55
C VAL A 131 -5.15 4.89 -12.24
N ALA A 132 -5.46 5.05 -10.96
CA ALA A 132 -6.05 6.31 -10.57
C ALA A 132 -5.08 7.41 -11.00
N ASP A 133 -5.60 8.52 -11.53
CA ASP A 133 -4.79 9.72 -11.76
C ASP A 133 -4.17 10.24 -10.45
N ASN A 134 -4.62 9.71 -9.30
CA ASN A 134 -4.14 9.98 -7.97
C ASN A 134 -3.16 8.89 -7.49
N PRO A 135 -1.84 9.18 -7.43
CA PRO A 135 -0.84 8.18 -7.02
C PRO A 135 -1.01 7.69 -5.58
N LEU A 136 -1.59 8.47 -4.67
CA LEU A 136 -1.78 8.02 -3.27
C LEU A 136 -3.11 7.29 -3.03
N ASP A 137 -3.94 7.14 -4.06
CA ASP A 137 -5.15 6.29 -4.09
C ASP A 137 -5.03 5.47 -5.37
N SER A 138 -3.89 4.80 -5.52
CA SER A 138 -3.53 4.06 -6.72
C SER A 138 -4.59 3.01 -7.02
N ASN A 139 -5.16 2.35 -6.00
CA ASN A 139 -6.21 1.35 -6.20
C ASN A 139 -7.61 1.94 -6.48
N GLY A 140 -7.82 3.24 -6.28
CA GLY A 140 -9.07 3.95 -6.55
C GLY A 140 -10.20 3.57 -5.58
N ASP A 141 -9.87 3.03 -4.41
CA ASP A 141 -10.87 2.65 -3.40
C ASP A 141 -11.38 3.86 -2.59
N GLY A 142 -10.78 5.04 -2.80
CA GLY A 142 -11.14 6.29 -2.16
C GLY A 142 -10.56 6.45 -0.74
N LYS A 143 -9.63 5.57 -0.38
CA LYS A 143 -8.86 5.57 0.85
C LYS A 143 -7.38 5.64 0.51
N ILE A 144 -6.54 5.94 1.51
CA ILE A 144 -5.09 5.86 1.36
C ILE A 144 -4.58 4.75 2.24
N SER A 145 -3.99 3.74 1.61
CA SER A 145 -3.24 2.71 2.27
C SER A 145 -1.82 3.18 2.62
N ARG A 146 -1.20 2.50 3.58
CA ARG A 146 0.19 2.74 3.95
C ARG A 146 1.13 2.38 2.80
N MET A 147 0.78 1.36 2.02
CA MET A 147 1.56 0.96 0.85
C MET A 147 1.52 2.04 -0.24
N GLU A 148 0.37 2.69 -0.48
CA GLU A 148 0.31 3.83 -1.40
C GLU A 148 1.24 4.97 -1.01
N ILE A 149 1.35 5.28 0.28
CA ILE A 149 2.30 6.29 0.75
C ILE A 149 3.74 5.82 0.50
N LEU A 150 4.08 4.59 0.84
CA LEU A 150 5.45 4.09 0.74
C LEU A 150 5.92 3.82 -0.69
N SER A 151 4.99 3.51 -1.59
CA SER A 151 5.25 3.30 -3.00
C SER A 151 5.59 4.59 -3.75
N HIS A 152 5.17 5.75 -3.23
CA HIS A 152 5.35 7.04 -3.91
C HIS A 152 6.28 8.01 -3.19
N MET A 153 6.44 7.92 -1.87
CA MET A 153 7.29 8.85 -1.13
C MET A 153 8.14 8.18 -0.06
N THR A 154 9.31 8.76 0.17
CA THR A 154 10.18 8.42 1.29
C THR A 154 10.00 9.41 2.44
N TYR A 155 10.36 8.98 3.66
CA TYR A 155 10.31 9.88 4.82
C TYR A 155 11.19 11.12 4.62
N ASP A 156 12.34 10.98 3.96
CA ASP A 156 13.25 12.08 3.65
C ASP A 156 12.64 13.11 2.69
N GLU A 157 11.86 12.66 1.70
CA GLU A 157 11.14 13.54 0.80
C GLU A 157 10.03 14.28 1.52
N VAL A 158 9.32 13.60 2.43
CA VAL A 158 8.31 14.25 3.29
C VAL A 158 8.94 15.35 4.14
N LEU A 159 10.06 15.08 4.82
CA LEU A 159 10.73 16.09 5.64
C LEU A 159 11.15 17.30 4.80
N LYS A 160 11.73 17.09 3.61
CA LYS A 160 12.11 18.17 2.69
C LYS A 160 10.91 18.95 2.15
N ALA A 161 9.79 18.27 1.90
CA ALA A 161 8.57 18.91 1.39
C ALA A 161 7.91 19.80 2.43
N LEU A 162 8.02 19.44 3.72
CA LEU A 162 7.50 20.25 4.82
C LEU A 162 8.42 21.44 5.17
N ASP A 163 9.72 21.31 4.98
CA ASP A 163 10.73 22.36 5.21
C ASP A 163 10.70 23.43 4.09
N VAL A 164 9.72 24.33 4.14
CA VAL A 164 9.42 25.27 3.05
C VAL A 164 10.54 26.31 2.88
N ASP A 165 11.18 26.71 3.97
CA ASP A 165 12.25 27.71 3.93
C ASP A 165 13.65 27.08 3.79
N GLY A 166 13.76 25.75 3.88
CA GLY A 166 14.99 24.99 3.67
C GLY A 166 15.98 25.08 4.82
N ASN A 167 15.53 25.47 6.02
CA ASN A 167 16.37 25.65 7.20
C ASN A 167 16.62 24.35 7.99
N ARG A 168 15.93 23.24 7.62
CA ARG A 168 15.97 21.92 8.28
C ARG A 168 15.36 21.85 9.68
N GLU A 169 14.51 22.82 10.01
CA GLU A 169 13.73 22.92 11.22
C GLU A 169 12.25 23.00 10.84
N LEU A 170 11.46 22.03 11.26
CA LEU A 170 10.04 22.00 10.96
C LEU A 170 9.26 22.74 12.05
N THR A 171 8.71 23.90 11.69
CA THR A 171 7.85 24.67 12.57
C THR A 171 6.48 24.00 12.75
N ALA A 172 5.74 24.43 13.78
CA ALA A 172 4.36 23.99 13.95
C ALA A 172 3.46 24.33 12.75
N VAL A 173 3.78 25.39 11.99
CA VAL A 173 3.00 25.76 10.79
C VAL A 173 3.26 24.77 9.66
N GLU A 174 4.51 24.43 9.42
CA GLU A 174 4.91 23.46 8.40
C GLU A 174 4.39 22.06 8.73
N LEU A 175 4.57 21.61 9.97
CA LEU A 175 4.04 20.32 10.43
C LEU A 175 2.52 20.23 10.39
N ASN A 176 1.80 21.36 10.49
CA ASN A 176 0.34 21.35 10.41
C ASN A 176 -0.19 20.92 9.05
N VAL A 177 0.60 21.09 7.98
CA VAL A 177 0.26 20.63 6.63
C VAL A 177 0.01 19.13 6.60
N LEU A 178 0.91 18.34 7.20
CA LEU A 178 0.77 16.88 7.25
C LEU A 178 -0.03 16.42 8.46
N MET A 179 0.26 16.96 9.64
CA MET A 179 -0.21 16.40 10.90
C MET A 179 -1.58 16.92 11.34
N GLY A 180 -2.04 18.05 10.80
CA GLY A 180 -3.31 18.67 11.18
C GLY A 180 -3.48 18.80 12.70
N VAL A 181 -4.52 18.18 13.25
CA VAL A 181 -4.79 18.20 14.70
C VAL A 181 -3.71 17.49 15.53
N GLY A 182 -2.92 16.61 14.92
CA GLY A 182 -1.84 15.86 15.56
C GLY A 182 -0.53 16.63 15.74
N THR A 183 -0.40 17.86 15.20
CA THR A 183 0.85 18.63 15.20
C THR A 183 1.44 18.83 16.59
N THR A 184 0.63 19.24 17.57
CA THR A 184 1.14 19.55 18.92
C THR A 184 1.72 18.30 19.59
N GLN A 185 1.03 17.16 19.46
CA GLN A 185 1.53 15.91 20.02
C GLN A 185 2.76 15.41 19.24
N PHE A 186 2.80 15.61 17.92
CA PHE A 186 3.98 15.26 17.11
C PHE A 186 5.22 16.03 17.55
N ILE A 187 5.12 17.35 17.72
CA ILE A 187 6.23 18.15 18.24
C ILE A 187 6.64 17.67 19.63
N ALA A 188 5.70 17.50 20.55
CA ALA A 188 6.00 17.03 21.91
C ALA A 188 6.72 15.67 21.96
N ASP A 189 6.49 14.81 20.96
CA ASP A 189 7.12 13.49 20.88
C ASP A 189 8.48 13.49 20.15
N GLN A 190 8.83 14.57 19.43
CA GLN A 190 10.03 14.65 18.60
C GLN A 190 11.02 15.71 19.12
N ASP A 191 10.52 16.87 19.53
CA ASP A 191 11.28 18.01 20.07
C ASP A 191 11.95 17.62 21.40
N SER A 192 13.18 17.14 21.29
CA SER A 192 13.93 16.56 22.40
C SER A 192 14.63 17.65 23.20
N ASN A 193 14.95 18.76 22.55
CA ASN A 193 15.64 19.89 23.13
C ASN A 193 14.67 20.96 23.72
N ASN A 194 13.37 20.85 23.42
CA ASN A 194 12.26 21.74 23.80
C ASN A 194 12.39 23.18 23.27
N ASP A 195 12.89 23.36 22.05
CA ASP A 195 12.99 24.67 21.39
C ASP A 195 11.73 25.05 20.59
N GLY A 196 10.76 24.13 20.49
CA GLY A 196 9.46 24.36 19.88
C GLY A 196 9.42 24.09 18.37
N VAL A 197 10.50 23.58 17.79
CA VAL A 197 10.56 23.08 16.41
C VAL A 197 10.96 21.60 16.42
N VAL A 198 10.86 20.94 15.26
CA VAL A 198 11.40 19.59 15.09
C VAL A 198 12.47 19.66 14.01
N ASP A 199 13.73 19.52 14.38
CA ASP A 199 14.80 19.45 13.39
C ASP A 199 14.89 18.04 12.75
N PHE A 200 15.59 17.93 11.62
CA PHE A 200 15.74 16.64 10.94
C PHE A 200 16.46 15.60 11.82
N GLN A 201 17.40 16.03 12.66
CA GLN A 201 18.12 15.11 13.55
C GLN A 201 17.18 14.52 14.60
N GLU A 202 16.29 15.32 15.17
CA GLU A 202 15.24 14.88 16.10
C GLU A 202 14.25 13.93 15.43
N ALA A 203 13.83 14.25 14.21
CA ALA A 203 12.97 13.41 13.39
C ALA A 203 13.57 12.00 13.16
N TYR A 204 14.89 11.90 12.95
CA TYR A 204 15.58 10.61 12.82
C TYR A 204 15.85 9.91 14.17
N LEU A 205 16.29 10.65 15.19
CA LEU A 205 16.68 10.06 16.49
C LEU A 205 15.50 9.44 17.23
N ASN A 206 14.32 10.06 17.12
CA ASN A 206 13.11 9.54 17.74
C ASN A 206 12.44 8.42 16.92
N ARG A 207 13.14 7.93 15.89
CA ARG A 207 12.74 6.80 15.03
C ARG A 207 11.37 7.01 14.41
N MET A 208 11.06 8.24 14.01
CA MET A 208 9.86 8.52 13.24
C MET A 208 10.07 8.05 11.80
N ASN A 209 9.00 7.59 11.17
CA ASN A 209 8.96 7.14 9.79
C ASN A 209 7.51 7.23 9.26
N LEU A 210 7.32 6.99 7.96
CA LEU A 210 6.02 7.07 7.31
C LEU A 210 4.96 6.17 7.96
N ARG A 211 5.31 4.95 8.38
CA ARG A 211 4.42 4.06 9.13
C ARG A 211 3.94 4.65 10.45
N ARG A 212 4.82 5.29 11.22
CA ARG A 212 4.42 5.91 12.50
C ARG A 212 3.61 7.20 12.31
N ILE A 213 3.83 7.90 11.21
CA ILE A 213 2.97 9.02 10.80
C ILE A 213 1.60 8.50 10.39
N PHE A 214 1.54 7.48 9.54
CA PHE A 214 0.31 6.83 9.11
C PHE A 214 -0.55 6.44 10.31
N ASN A 215 0.02 5.64 11.23
CA ASN A 215 -0.69 5.16 12.42
C ASN A 215 -1.11 6.28 13.39
N ARG A 216 -0.52 7.49 13.26
CA ARG A 216 -0.93 8.65 14.05
C ARG A 216 -2.12 9.37 13.43
N LEU A 217 -2.24 9.30 12.10
CA LEU A 217 -3.28 9.94 11.33
C LEU A 217 -4.51 9.05 11.13
N ASP A 218 -4.33 7.74 11.17
CA ASP A 218 -5.40 6.74 11.23
C ASP A 218 -6.06 6.81 12.63
N LEU A 219 -7.17 7.55 12.75
CA LEU A 219 -7.78 7.85 14.06
C LEU A 219 -8.74 6.76 14.52
N ASP A 220 -9.19 5.90 13.61
CA ASP A 220 -10.11 4.80 13.89
C ASP A 220 -9.45 3.41 13.84
N ASP A 221 -8.14 3.36 13.64
CA ASP A 221 -7.32 2.14 13.55
C ASP A 221 -7.83 1.19 12.45
N SER A 222 -8.39 1.75 11.37
CA SER A 222 -8.92 0.96 10.24
C SER A 222 -7.82 0.43 9.30
N ASN A 223 -6.57 0.85 9.52
CA ASN A 223 -5.43 0.71 8.62
C ASN A 223 -5.56 1.49 7.32
N TYR A 224 -6.58 2.33 7.15
CA TYR A 224 -6.72 3.22 6.01
C TYR A 224 -6.78 4.66 6.49
N LEU A 225 -6.24 5.61 5.72
CA LEU A 225 -6.56 7.02 5.92
C LEU A 225 -7.77 7.36 5.06
N GLU A 226 -8.86 7.71 5.72
CA GLU A 226 -10.11 8.06 5.08
C GLU A 226 -10.73 9.30 5.73
N ASN A 227 -11.85 9.79 5.20
CA ASN A 227 -12.62 10.87 5.83
C ASN A 227 -11.81 12.16 6.14
N GLY A 228 -10.72 12.40 5.39
CA GLY A 228 -9.85 13.56 5.52
C GLY A 228 -8.57 13.33 6.34
N GLU A 229 -8.38 12.17 6.97
CA GLU A 229 -7.17 11.81 7.73
C GLU A 229 -5.89 11.92 6.88
N GLY A 230 -5.98 11.49 5.62
CA GLY A 230 -4.88 11.49 4.65
C GLY A 230 -4.69 12.81 3.90
N SER A 231 -5.49 13.86 4.18
CA SER A 231 -5.48 15.10 3.38
C SER A 231 -4.09 15.75 3.31
N GLY A 232 -3.32 15.67 4.39
CA GLY A 232 -1.97 16.21 4.46
C GLY A 232 -0.98 15.50 3.54
N PHE A 233 -1.16 14.19 3.30
CA PHE A 233 -0.30 13.43 2.39
C PHE A 233 -0.44 13.89 0.94
N TYR A 234 -1.64 14.25 0.48
CA TYR A 234 -1.81 14.82 -0.86
C TYR A 234 -1.06 16.14 -1.03
N VAL A 235 -1.12 17.03 -0.03
CA VAL A 235 -0.42 18.32 -0.09
C VAL A 235 1.11 18.12 -0.11
N VAL A 236 1.61 17.19 0.71
CA VAL A 236 3.03 16.84 0.76
C VAL A 236 3.47 16.22 -0.57
N TRP A 237 2.70 15.31 -1.13
CA TRP A 237 3.00 14.69 -2.42
C TRP A 237 3.13 15.71 -3.55
N ASP A 238 2.18 16.64 -3.62
CA ASP A 238 2.21 17.71 -4.62
C ASP A 238 3.50 18.55 -4.52
N ALA A 239 3.95 18.82 -3.29
CA ALA A 239 5.22 19.51 -3.05
C ALA A 239 6.43 18.67 -3.48
N ILE A 240 6.45 17.36 -3.20
CA ILE A 240 7.50 16.44 -3.65
C ILE A 240 7.61 16.45 -5.18
N VAL A 241 6.49 16.29 -5.88
CA VAL A 241 6.44 16.30 -7.35
C VAL A 241 6.97 17.63 -7.91
N MET A 242 6.56 18.76 -7.32
CA MET A 242 7.03 20.09 -7.73
C MET A 242 8.54 20.25 -7.52
N MET A 243 9.10 19.76 -6.41
CA MET A 243 10.54 19.79 -6.15
C MET A 243 11.32 18.94 -7.16
N GLY A 244 10.75 17.81 -7.61
CA GLY A 244 11.29 16.95 -8.66
C GLY A 244 11.16 17.52 -10.09
N GLY A 245 10.53 18.69 -10.26
CA GLY A 245 10.28 19.31 -11.56
C GLY A 245 9.11 18.71 -12.34
N GLY A 246 8.27 17.92 -11.68
CA GLY A 246 7.05 17.34 -12.25
C GLY A 246 5.86 18.30 -12.21
N THR A 247 4.77 17.93 -12.87
CA THR A 247 3.48 18.64 -12.80
C THR A 247 2.60 18.01 -11.73
N ASN A 248 2.00 18.83 -10.86
CA ASN A 248 1.08 18.37 -9.83
C ASN A 248 -0.13 17.61 -10.46
N PRO A 249 -0.28 16.29 -10.21
CA PRO A 249 -1.39 15.50 -10.76
C PRO A 249 -2.74 15.80 -10.06
N ASN A 250 -2.72 16.32 -8.83
CA ASN A 250 -3.89 16.65 -8.03
C ASN A 250 -4.35 18.11 -8.18
N GLY A 251 -3.61 18.91 -8.96
CA GLY A 251 -3.90 20.33 -9.17
C GLY A 251 -4.95 20.57 -10.26
N ASN A 252 -6.24 20.50 -9.91
CA ASN A 252 -7.36 21.04 -10.69
C ASN A 252 -8.13 22.12 -9.93
#